data_AF-A0AAC9NJ16-F1
#
_entry.id   AF-A0AAC9NJ16-F1
#
_cell.length_a   1.000
_cell.length_b   1.000
_cell.length_c   1.000
_cell.angle_alpha   90.00
_cell.angle_beta   90.00
_cell.angle_gamma   90.00
#
_symmetry.space_group_name_H-M   'P 1'
#
loop_
_entity.id
_entity.type
_entity.pdbx_description
1 polymer ?
#
loop_
_entity_poly.entity_id
_entity_poly.type
_entity_poly.pdbx_seq_one_letter_code
_entity_poly.pdbx_strand_id
1 'polypeptide(L)'
;MARLKDQGLTKESGLQVKPRELGAQFSEYTQVLRTTPELTALPSTPDEAIAFSRKMIAPRTGTHPLRHLVWVNWLFGSWDQFFRAYENFSEDISIEPDLLLPEIAADNPKKTELIHLLTNEGLTITGVAKRLEIDFGTAAAWATKEGIKVPTRPSKMTPEIRGEMIRALKNGDDKKVIAATHNVSITTVNKLLSTEIGLSEAWHQAQFRKAQDSHRQAWQAVITNNPNLGVKAVRVLEPAAFMWLYRHNHEWLTEESAKLSKAPRQNHSNVDWDARDEALAQQVKETALKLFEENPRKKILLWMIYQRLPDLKAKLAKLDRLPLTKSAITVALKYKQSQFP
;
A
#
# COMPACT_ATOMS: atom_id res chain seq x y z
N MET A 1 16.47 -12.86 -26.48
CA MET A 1 17.46 -13.91 -26.81
C MET A 1 18.30 -13.55 -28.05
N ALA A 2 17.72 -13.00 -29.13
CA ALA A 2 18.46 -12.64 -30.35
C ALA A 2 19.75 -11.80 -30.11
N ARG A 3 19.69 -10.71 -29.32
CA ARG A 3 20.89 -9.91 -29.01
C ARG A 3 21.97 -10.63 -28.19
N LEU A 4 21.58 -11.55 -27.31
CA LEU A 4 22.56 -12.37 -26.58
C LEU A 4 23.30 -13.33 -27.52
N LYS A 5 22.63 -13.79 -28.59
CA LYS A 5 23.23 -14.61 -29.63
C LYS A 5 24.21 -13.78 -30.47
N ASP A 6 23.84 -12.56 -30.86
CA ASP A 6 24.72 -11.64 -31.60
C ASP A 6 26.00 -11.31 -30.83
N GLN A 7 25.91 -11.22 -29.49
CA GLN A 7 27.05 -10.98 -28.61
C GLN A 7 27.87 -12.26 -28.28
N GLY A 8 27.54 -13.41 -28.87
CA GLY A 8 28.25 -14.68 -28.64
C GLY A 8 28.04 -15.30 -27.26
N LEU A 9 27.07 -14.78 -26.50
CA LEU A 9 26.76 -15.18 -25.12
C LEU A 9 25.82 -16.41 -25.04
N THR A 10 25.47 -17.01 -26.18
CA THR A 10 24.72 -18.26 -26.25
C THR A 10 25.63 -19.44 -26.60
N LYS A 11 25.26 -20.64 -26.14
CA LYS A 11 25.85 -21.90 -26.61
C LYS A 11 25.50 -22.14 -28.08
N GLU A 12 26.19 -23.09 -28.73
CA GLU A 12 26.04 -23.42 -30.16
C GLU A 12 24.59 -23.67 -30.60
N SER A 13 23.73 -24.18 -29.70
CA SER A 13 22.30 -24.39 -29.96
C SER A 13 21.44 -23.11 -29.94
N GLY A 14 21.99 -21.95 -29.57
CA GLY A 14 21.28 -20.66 -29.51
C GLY A 14 20.21 -20.52 -28.42
N LEU A 15 19.77 -21.63 -27.82
CA LEU A 15 18.69 -21.70 -26.83
C LEU A 15 19.17 -21.57 -25.38
N GLN A 16 20.45 -21.82 -25.12
CA GLN A 16 21.05 -21.72 -23.79
C GLN A 16 22.12 -20.64 -23.73
N VAL A 17 22.16 -19.88 -22.65
CA VAL A 17 23.16 -18.83 -22.41
C VAL A 17 24.42 -19.43 -21.78
N LYS A 18 25.59 -18.86 -22.07
CA LYS A 18 26.86 -19.17 -21.41
C LYS A 18 26.98 -18.35 -20.12
N PRO A 19 26.73 -18.94 -18.94
CA PRO A 19 26.56 -18.17 -17.71
C PRO A 19 27.85 -17.48 -17.27
N ARG A 20 29.03 -18.10 -17.46
CA ARG A 20 30.31 -17.52 -17.04
C ARG A 20 30.66 -16.25 -17.82
N GLU A 21 30.59 -16.32 -19.16
CA GLU A 21 30.88 -15.18 -20.04
C GLU A 21 29.88 -14.05 -19.83
N LEU A 22 28.58 -14.40 -19.72
CA LEU A 22 27.55 -13.41 -19.44
C LEU A 22 27.75 -12.74 -18.08
N GLY A 23 28.02 -13.53 -17.04
CA GLY A 23 28.23 -13.02 -15.68
C GLY A 23 29.38 -12.03 -15.62
N ALA A 24 30.51 -12.37 -16.26
CA ALA A 24 31.68 -11.49 -16.32
C ALA A 24 31.34 -10.15 -17.01
N GLN A 25 30.82 -10.19 -18.24
CA GLN A 25 30.53 -8.99 -19.02
C GLN A 25 29.46 -8.10 -18.37
N PHE A 26 28.40 -8.70 -17.84
CA PHE A 26 27.33 -7.92 -17.22
C PHE A 26 27.77 -7.32 -15.88
N SER A 27 28.58 -8.04 -15.09
CA SER A 27 29.11 -7.51 -13.82
C SER A 27 30.04 -6.32 -14.01
N GLU A 28 30.88 -6.34 -15.06
CA GLU A 28 31.76 -5.23 -15.42
C GLU A 28 30.95 -3.99 -15.79
N TYR A 29 29.88 -4.17 -16.58
CA TYR A 29 28.97 -3.09 -16.93
C TYR A 29 28.25 -2.50 -15.71
N THR A 30 27.70 -3.34 -14.82
CA THR A 30 26.98 -2.85 -13.64
C THR A 30 27.90 -2.21 -12.61
N GLN A 31 29.19 -2.56 -12.60
CA GLN A 31 30.19 -1.93 -11.73
C GLN A 31 30.33 -0.43 -11.98
N VAL A 32 30.25 0.00 -13.25
CA VAL A 32 30.27 1.42 -13.63
C VAL A 32 29.04 2.15 -13.09
N LEU A 33 27.87 1.52 -13.12
CA LEU A 33 26.62 2.12 -12.65
C LEU A 33 26.55 2.23 -11.13
N ARG A 34 27.30 1.40 -10.40
CA ARG A 34 27.34 1.38 -8.93
C ARG A 34 28.04 2.60 -8.31
N THR A 35 28.64 3.50 -9.10
CA THR A 35 29.16 4.78 -8.61
C THR A 35 28.06 5.68 -8.05
N THR A 36 26.82 5.47 -8.50
CA THR A 36 25.63 6.16 -8.04
C THR A 36 25.06 5.42 -6.81
N PRO A 37 24.90 6.09 -5.64
CA PRO A 37 24.46 5.44 -4.39
C PRO A 37 23.18 4.61 -4.52
N GLU A 38 22.23 5.09 -5.33
CA GLU A 38 20.94 4.45 -5.59
C GLU A 38 21.05 3.15 -6.40
N LEU A 39 22.15 2.95 -7.12
CA LEU A 39 22.42 1.80 -7.98
C LEU A 39 23.41 0.81 -7.37
N THR A 40 23.80 1.02 -6.10
CA THR A 40 24.68 0.11 -5.34
C THR A 40 24.07 -1.28 -5.10
N ALA A 41 22.77 -1.47 -5.38
CA ALA A 41 22.08 -2.76 -5.32
C ALA A 41 22.19 -3.60 -6.62
N LEU A 42 22.80 -3.06 -7.69
CA LEU A 42 23.07 -3.82 -8.92
C LEU A 42 24.15 -4.88 -8.70
N PRO A 43 24.24 -5.94 -9.52
CA PRO A 43 25.28 -6.96 -9.37
C PRO A 43 26.70 -6.39 -9.27
N SER A 44 27.45 -6.86 -8.27
CA SER A 44 28.86 -6.49 -8.04
C SER A 44 29.83 -7.60 -8.43
N THR A 45 29.34 -8.84 -8.54
CA THR A 45 30.12 -10.02 -8.87
C THR A 45 29.53 -10.77 -10.07
N PRO A 46 30.34 -11.57 -10.78
CA PRO A 46 29.85 -12.42 -11.86
C PRO A 46 28.71 -13.37 -11.44
N ASP A 47 28.76 -13.91 -10.21
CA ASP A 47 27.73 -14.81 -9.69
C ASP A 47 26.39 -14.09 -9.43
N GLU A 48 26.45 -12.87 -8.87
CA GLU A 48 25.26 -12.01 -8.73
C GLU A 48 24.68 -11.64 -10.09
N ALA A 49 25.55 -11.35 -11.07
CA ALA A 49 25.16 -11.03 -12.44
C ALA A 49 24.46 -12.22 -13.11
N ILE A 50 24.95 -13.46 -12.91
CA ILE A 50 24.28 -14.68 -13.38
C ILE A 50 22.90 -14.82 -12.75
N ALA A 51 22.79 -14.65 -11.43
CA ALA A 51 21.52 -14.76 -10.72
C ALA A 51 20.51 -13.69 -11.16
N PHE A 52 20.97 -12.46 -11.42
CA PHE A 52 20.17 -11.38 -11.98
C PHE A 52 19.66 -11.75 -13.37
N SER A 53 20.55 -12.21 -14.25
CA SER A 53 20.26 -12.51 -15.65
C SER A 53 19.24 -13.63 -15.82
N ARG A 54 19.27 -14.65 -14.94
CA ARG A 54 18.23 -15.69 -14.89
C ARG A 54 16.83 -15.12 -14.67
N LYS A 55 16.69 -14.08 -13.85
CA LYS A 55 15.41 -13.41 -13.59
C LYS A 55 14.92 -12.61 -14.80
N MET A 56 15.84 -12.11 -15.64
CA MET A 56 15.53 -11.36 -16.86
C MET A 56 15.14 -12.28 -18.02
N ILE A 57 15.82 -13.41 -18.18
CA ILE A 57 15.61 -14.34 -19.30
C ILE A 57 14.39 -15.23 -19.08
N ALA A 58 14.15 -15.68 -17.85
CA ALA A 58 13.03 -16.54 -17.50
C ALA A 58 12.31 -16.00 -16.24
N PRO A 59 11.58 -14.88 -16.35
CA PRO A 59 10.92 -14.26 -15.20
C PRO A 59 9.82 -15.19 -14.66
N ARG A 60 10.05 -15.76 -13.48
CA ARG A 60 9.04 -16.56 -12.75
C ARG A 60 8.04 -15.69 -11.97
N THR A 61 8.37 -14.41 -11.77
CA THR A 61 7.59 -13.40 -11.06
C THR A 61 7.89 -12.02 -11.65
N GLY A 62 7.02 -11.02 -11.40
CA GLY A 62 7.24 -9.65 -11.84
C GLY A 62 8.61 -9.12 -11.39
N THR A 63 9.41 -8.65 -12.33
CA THR A 63 10.74 -8.10 -12.07
C THR A 63 10.65 -6.57 -12.04
N HIS A 64 11.40 -5.93 -11.14
CA HIS A 64 11.35 -4.48 -10.94
C HIS A 64 11.71 -3.73 -12.24
N PRO A 65 10.98 -2.67 -12.66
CA PRO A 65 11.20 -1.97 -13.94
C PRO A 65 12.64 -1.49 -14.15
N LEU A 66 13.30 -0.99 -13.10
CA LEU A 66 14.70 -0.59 -13.14
C LEU A 66 15.64 -1.70 -13.64
N ARG A 67 15.37 -2.97 -13.30
CA ARG A 67 16.18 -4.09 -13.76
C ARG A 67 16.03 -4.31 -15.26
N HIS A 68 14.82 -4.10 -15.79
CA HIS A 68 14.60 -4.13 -17.24
C HIS A 68 15.35 -3.00 -17.93
N LEU A 69 15.32 -1.79 -17.38
CA LEU A 69 16.05 -0.65 -17.95
C LEU A 69 17.56 -0.91 -18.00
N VAL A 70 18.17 -1.40 -16.90
CA VAL A 70 19.60 -1.72 -16.86
C VAL A 70 19.94 -2.84 -17.85
N TRP A 71 19.11 -3.87 -17.93
CA TRP A 71 19.30 -4.99 -18.85
C TRP A 71 19.19 -4.57 -20.32
N VAL A 72 18.20 -3.74 -20.63
CA VAL A 72 17.99 -3.17 -21.97
C VAL A 72 19.15 -2.26 -22.34
N ASN A 73 19.56 -1.37 -21.45
CA ASN A 73 20.66 -0.45 -21.70
C ASN A 73 21.98 -1.21 -21.91
N TRP A 74 22.22 -2.30 -21.19
CA TRP A 74 23.39 -3.15 -21.41
C TRP A 74 23.37 -3.85 -22.77
N LEU A 75 22.23 -4.41 -23.18
CA LEU A 75 22.13 -5.18 -24.42
C LEU A 75 22.04 -4.34 -25.69
N PHE A 76 21.41 -3.16 -25.61
CA PHE A 76 21.08 -2.33 -26.76
C PHE A 76 21.77 -0.97 -26.74
N GLY A 77 22.42 -0.59 -25.65
CA GLY A 77 23.12 0.69 -25.49
C GLY A 77 22.21 1.92 -25.37
N SER A 78 21.01 1.89 -25.94
CA SER A 78 20.01 2.95 -25.79
C SER A 78 18.57 2.43 -25.91
N TRP A 79 17.63 3.23 -25.40
CA TRP A 79 16.20 2.95 -25.49
C TRP A 79 15.73 2.89 -26.95
N ASP A 80 16.18 3.82 -27.80
CA ASP A 80 15.77 3.87 -29.21
C ASP A 80 16.18 2.61 -30.00
N GLN A 81 17.38 2.08 -29.74
CA GLN A 81 17.86 0.86 -30.38
C GLN A 81 17.07 -0.37 -29.94
N PHE A 82 16.69 -0.41 -28.67
CA PHE A 82 15.81 -1.44 -28.15
C PHE A 82 14.42 -1.36 -28.78
N PHE A 83 13.81 -0.17 -28.79
CA PHE A 83 12.44 0.00 -29.27
C PHE A 83 12.31 -0.35 -30.76
N ARG A 84 13.27 0.09 -31.59
CA ARG A 84 13.32 -0.31 -33.02
C ARG A 84 13.49 -1.82 -33.20
N ALA A 85 14.29 -2.47 -32.37
CA ALA A 85 14.45 -3.92 -32.42
C ALA A 85 13.20 -4.66 -31.94
N TYR A 86 12.48 -4.08 -30.98
CA TYR A 86 11.22 -4.59 -30.45
C TYR A 86 10.06 -4.46 -31.45
N GLU A 87 9.92 -3.32 -32.12
CA GLU A 87 8.89 -3.09 -33.15
C GLU A 87 9.11 -3.97 -34.39
N ASN A 88 10.37 -4.18 -34.77
CA ASN A 88 10.72 -5.06 -35.89
C ASN A 88 10.69 -6.56 -35.52
N PHE A 89 10.40 -6.90 -34.27
CA PHE A 89 10.28 -8.29 -33.82
C PHE A 89 8.89 -8.82 -34.18
N SER A 90 8.79 -9.61 -35.26
CA SER A 90 7.52 -10.25 -35.65
C SER A 90 7.11 -11.32 -34.63
N GLU A 91 5.84 -11.33 -34.24
CA GLU A 91 5.19 -12.25 -33.29
C GLU A 91 5.13 -13.73 -33.75
N ASP A 92 5.92 -14.15 -34.75
CA ASP A 92 5.98 -15.55 -35.19
C ASP A 92 6.84 -16.43 -34.26
N ILE A 93 6.70 -16.21 -32.94
CA ILE A 93 6.91 -17.28 -31.98
C ILE A 93 5.52 -17.79 -31.63
N SER A 94 4.99 -18.63 -32.51
CA SER A 94 4.16 -19.75 -32.09
C SER A 94 4.93 -20.43 -30.96
N ILE A 95 4.60 -20.09 -29.72
CA ILE A 95 4.91 -20.93 -28.57
C ILE A 95 3.97 -22.13 -28.76
N GLU A 96 4.31 -23.01 -29.72
CA GLU A 96 4.03 -24.42 -29.49
C GLU A 96 4.69 -24.71 -28.14
N PRO A 97 3.91 -25.09 -27.11
CA PRO A 97 4.51 -25.65 -25.92
C PRO A 97 5.38 -26.77 -26.45
N ASP A 98 6.66 -26.71 -26.12
CA ASP A 98 7.68 -27.71 -26.40
C ASP A 98 7.25 -29.06 -25.76
N LEU A 99 6.24 -29.67 -26.39
CA LEU A 99 5.83 -31.06 -26.33
C LEU A 99 6.67 -31.81 -27.36
N LEU A 100 7.98 -31.53 -27.40
CA LEU A 100 8.94 -32.55 -27.74
C LEU A 100 8.87 -33.60 -26.60
N LEU A 101 7.85 -34.45 -26.69
CA LEU A 101 8.04 -35.86 -26.37
C LEU A 101 9.37 -36.24 -27.05
N PRO A 102 10.39 -36.70 -26.30
CA PRO A 102 11.59 -37.19 -26.93
C PRO A 102 11.17 -38.27 -27.91
N GLU A 103 11.56 -38.08 -29.16
CA GLU A 103 11.35 -38.98 -30.27
C GLU A 103 11.58 -40.44 -29.83
N ILE A 104 10.65 -41.28 -30.23
CA ILE A 104 10.79 -42.73 -30.16
C ILE A 104 11.95 -43.10 -31.09
N ALA A 105 13.13 -43.43 -30.53
CA ALA A 105 14.03 -44.50 -31.02
C ALA A 105 15.40 -44.46 -30.32
N ALA A 106 15.51 -45.15 -29.18
CA ALA A 106 16.64 -46.00 -28.82
C ALA A 106 16.24 -46.75 -27.56
N ASP A 107 16.49 -48.06 -27.54
CA ASP A 107 16.35 -48.89 -26.34
C ASP A 107 17.32 -48.34 -25.28
N ASN A 108 16.83 -47.44 -24.43
CA ASN A 108 17.67 -46.82 -23.42
C ASN A 108 17.98 -47.89 -22.38
N PRO A 109 19.26 -48.29 -22.20
CA PRO A 109 19.61 -49.36 -21.26
C PRO A 109 19.10 -49.06 -19.84
N LYS A 110 19.01 -47.78 -19.45
CA LYS A 110 18.45 -47.36 -18.16
C LYS A 110 16.94 -47.59 -18.06
N LYS A 111 16.19 -47.53 -19.16
CA LYS A 111 14.75 -47.83 -19.17
C LYS A 111 14.52 -49.33 -18.96
N THR A 112 15.28 -50.17 -19.64
CA THR A 112 15.21 -51.63 -19.52
C THR A 112 15.63 -52.09 -18.12
N GLU A 113 16.69 -51.49 -17.58
CA GLU A 113 17.14 -51.73 -16.20
C GLU A 113 16.13 -51.23 -15.16
N LEU A 114 15.48 -50.08 -15.38
CA LEU A 114 14.41 -49.58 -14.52
C LEU A 114 13.23 -50.57 -14.44
N ILE A 115 12.78 -51.08 -15.58
CA ILE A 115 11.68 -52.06 -15.62
C ILE A 115 12.09 -53.36 -14.91
N HIS A 116 13.31 -53.83 -15.12
CA HIS A 116 13.84 -55.02 -14.45
C HIS A 116 13.88 -54.84 -12.91
N LEU A 117 14.41 -53.73 -12.43
CA LEU A 117 14.52 -53.42 -10.99
C LEU A 117 13.14 -53.25 -10.33
N LEU A 118 12.15 -52.72 -11.06
CA LEU A 118 10.79 -52.55 -10.54
C LEU A 118 10.01 -53.87 -10.50
N THR A 119 10.15 -54.73 -11.52
CA THR A 119 9.37 -55.96 -11.67
C THR A 119 9.98 -57.14 -10.90
N ASN A 120 11.31 -57.28 -10.90
CA ASN A 120 12.00 -58.45 -10.33
C ASN A 120 12.52 -58.23 -8.91
N GLU A 121 12.94 -57.00 -8.56
CA GLU A 121 13.48 -56.69 -7.21
C GLU A 121 12.45 -56.01 -6.30
N GLY A 122 11.27 -55.62 -6.81
CA GLY A 122 10.19 -55.00 -6.03
C GLY A 122 10.57 -53.65 -5.39
N LEU A 123 11.60 -52.98 -5.92
CA LEU A 123 12.10 -51.72 -5.40
C LEU A 123 11.11 -50.58 -5.67
N THR A 124 11.10 -49.56 -4.80
CA THR A 124 10.27 -48.37 -5.02
C THR A 124 10.81 -47.54 -6.18
N ILE A 125 9.92 -46.90 -6.95
CA ILE A 125 10.30 -46.03 -8.09
C ILE A 125 11.30 -44.95 -7.67
N THR A 126 11.16 -44.40 -6.47
CA THR A 126 12.11 -43.43 -5.91
C THR A 126 13.49 -44.06 -5.64
N GLY A 127 13.54 -45.29 -5.14
CA GLY A 127 14.79 -46.03 -4.93
C GLY A 127 15.51 -46.36 -6.24
N VAL A 128 14.75 -46.81 -7.24
CA VAL A 128 15.27 -47.13 -8.58
C VAL A 128 15.73 -45.87 -9.31
N ALA A 129 14.98 -44.76 -9.24
CA ALA A 129 15.36 -43.49 -9.83
C ALA A 129 16.70 -42.97 -9.25
N LYS A 130 16.87 -43.10 -7.93
CA LYS A 130 18.12 -42.72 -7.26
C LYS A 130 19.29 -43.62 -7.66
N ARG A 131 19.05 -44.93 -7.81
CA ARG A 131 20.07 -45.92 -8.21
C ARG A 131 20.53 -45.74 -9.66
N LEU A 132 19.62 -45.32 -10.55
CA LEU A 132 19.90 -45.08 -11.97
C LEU A 132 20.32 -43.63 -12.29
N GLU A 133 20.40 -42.78 -11.26
CA GLU A 133 20.72 -41.34 -11.36
C GLU A 133 19.81 -40.61 -12.36
N ILE A 134 18.50 -40.86 -12.27
CA ILE A 134 17.47 -40.21 -13.10
C ILE A 134 16.47 -39.45 -12.23
N ASP A 135 15.85 -38.42 -12.80
CA ASP A 135 14.77 -37.70 -12.11
C ASP A 135 13.55 -38.59 -11.88
N PHE A 136 12.84 -38.38 -10.77
CA PHE A 136 11.63 -39.12 -10.44
C PHE A 136 10.56 -39.00 -11.52
N GLY A 137 10.38 -37.82 -12.12
CA GLY A 137 9.41 -37.60 -13.19
C GLY A 137 9.69 -38.44 -14.42
N THR A 138 10.97 -38.57 -14.81
CA THR A 138 11.40 -39.43 -15.92
C THR A 138 11.16 -40.91 -15.61
N ALA A 139 11.56 -41.36 -14.43
CA ALA A 139 11.35 -42.74 -13.97
C ALA A 139 9.85 -43.10 -13.92
N ALA A 140 9.02 -42.20 -13.41
CA ALA A 140 7.57 -42.38 -13.35
C ALA A 140 6.91 -42.40 -14.73
N ALA A 141 7.37 -41.54 -15.66
CA ALA A 141 6.88 -41.54 -17.04
C ALA A 141 7.19 -42.86 -17.76
N TRP A 142 8.41 -43.40 -17.59
CA TRP A 142 8.79 -44.69 -18.15
C TRP A 142 7.99 -45.85 -17.55
N ALA A 143 7.85 -45.89 -16.22
CA ALA A 143 7.06 -46.91 -15.53
C ALA A 143 5.58 -46.89 -15.96
N THR A 144 4.99 -45.70 -16.10
CA THR A 144 3.59 -45.54 -16.51
C THR A 144 3.37 -45.99 -17.96
N LYS A 145 4.33 -45.70 -18.86
CA LYS A 145 4.28 -46.12 -20.27
C LYS A 145 4.29 -47.65 -20.43
N GLU A 146 4.89 -48.37 -19.48
CA GLU A 146 4.93 -49.83 -19.43
C GLU A 146 3.83 -50.44 -18.53
N GLY A 147 2.84 -49.64 -18.13
CA GLY A 147 1.67 -50.11 -17.37
C GLY A 147 1.90 -50.32 -15.87
N ILE A 148 3.05 -49.93 -15.32
CA ILE A 148 3.33 -50.01 -13.88
C ILE A 148 2.62 -48.85 -13.17
N LYS A 149 1.67 -49.18 -12.27
CA LYS A 149 0.96 -48.19 -11.46
C LYS A 149 1.92 -47.52 -10.48
N VAL A 150 2.26 -46.26 -10.74
CA VAL A 150 3.04 -45.42 -9.83
C VAL A 150 2.13 -44.94 -8.68
N PRO A 151 2.46 -45.22 -7.40
CA PRO A 151 1.73 -44.63 -6.28
C PRO A 151 1.95 -43.12 -6.29
N THR A 152 0.93 -42.37 -6.68
CA THR A 152 0.92 -40.92 -6.58
C THR A 152 0.56 -40.54 -5.14
N ARG A 153 1.23 -39.52 -4.61
CA ARG A 153 0.82 -38.92 -3.34
C ARG A 153 -0.59 -38.34 -3.53
N PRO A 154 -1.62 -38.76 -2.76
CA PRO A 154 -2.94 -38.16 -2.86
C PRO A 154 -2.84 -36.65 -2.65
N SER A 155 -3.46 -35.86 -3.53
CA SER A 155 -3.57 -34.42 -3.33
C SER A 155 -4.29 -34.18 -2.01
N LYS A 156 -3.71 -33.36 -1.11
CA LYS A 156 -4.40 -32.89 0.11
C LYS A 156 -5.69 -32.10 -0.20
N MET A 157 -5.90 -31.73 -1.46
CA MET A 157 -7.10 -31.09 -1.96
C MET A 157 -7.92 -32.10 -2.75
N THR A 158 -8.86 -32.76 -2.06
CA THR A 158 -9.88 -33.57 -2.71
C THR A 158 -10.96 -32.66 -3.33
N PRO A 159 -11.76 -33.15 -4.29
CA PRO A 159 -12.84 -32.37 -4.91
C PRO A 159 -13.84 -31.80 -3.88
N GLU A 160 -14.08 -32.52 -2.79
CA GLU A 160 -14.98 -32.12 -1.70
C GLU A 160 -14.41 -30.92 -0.95
N ILE A 161 -13.14 -31.01 -0.52
CA ILE A 161 -12.43 -29.91 0.16
C ILE A 161 -12.36 -28.68 -0.74
N ARG A 162 -12.11 -28.87 -2.05
CA ARG A 162 -12.12 -27.77 -3.02
C ARG A 162 -13.48 -27.07 -3.05
N GLY A 163 -14.57 -27.83 -3.14
CA GLY A 163 -15.92 -27.27 -3.17
C GLY A 163 -16.31 -26.54 -1.88
N GLU A 164 -15.88 -27.02 -0.72
CA GLU A 164 -16.05 -26.33 0.57
C GLU A 164 -15.28 -25.00 0.62
N MET A 165 -14.00 -25.03 0.21
CA MET A 165 -13.17 -23.82 0.16
C MET A 165 -13.74 -22.76 -0.79
N ILE A 166 -14.26 -23.16 -1.96
CA ILE A 166 -14.91 -22.23 -2.90
C ILE A 166 -16.14 -21.59 -2.25
N ARG A 167 -16.98 -22.35 -1.53
CA ARG A 167 -18.15 -21.82 -0.84
C ARG A 167 -17.76 -20.83 0.26
N ALA A 168 -16.78 -21.18 1.09
CA ALA A 168 -16.27 -20.29 2.14
C ALA A 168 -15.68 -18.98 1.55
N LEU A 169 -14.93 -19.08 0.45
CA LEU A 169 -14.41 -17.90 -0.25
C LEU A 169 -15.52 -17.04 -0.86
N LYS A 170 -16.56 -17.63 -1.44
CA LYS A 170 -17.72 -16.86 -1.94
C LYS A 170 -18.47 -16.14 -0.83
N ASN A 171 -18.47 -16.67 0.40
CA ASN A 171 -19.04 -16.02 1.57
C ASN A 171 -18.12 -14.93 2.15
N GLY A 172 -16.90 -14.76 1.61
CA GLY A 172 -15.93 -13.79 2.10
C GLY A 172 -15.30 -14.22 3.42
N ASP A 173 -15.02 -15.51 3.62
CA ASP A 173 -14.25 -15.94 4.79
C ASP A 173 -12.76 -15.63 4.63
N ASP A 174 -12.06 -15.49 5.77
CA ASP A 174 -10.64 -15.16 5.77
C ASP A 174 -9.79 -16.34 5.31
N LYS A 175 -8.80 -16.06 4.45
CA LYS A 175 -7.94 -17.08 3.83
C LYS A 175 -7.17 -17.91 4.86
N LYS A 176 -6.77 -17.31 5.99
CA LYS A 176 -6.07 -18.01 7.08
C LYS A 176 -7.01 -18.95 7.83
N VAL A 177 -8.25 -18.52 8.05
CA VAL A 177 -9.27 -19.36 8.70
C VAL A 177 -9.59 -20.56 7.81
N ILE A 178 -9.84 -20.33 6.51
CA ILE A 178 -10.06 -21.42 5.54
C ILE A 178 -8.87 -22.38 5.48
N ALA A 179 -7.65 -21.86 5.46
CA ALA A 179 -6.43 -22.67 5.47
C ALA A 179 -6.34 -23.57 6.71
N ALA A 180 -6.63 -23.02 7.89
CA ALA A 180 -6.63 -23.76 9.15
C ALA A 180 -7.73 -24.83 9.19
N THR A 181 -8.97 -24.48 8.81
CA THR A 181 -10.12 -25.38 8.83
C THR A 181 -9.91 -26.62 7.96
N HIS A 182 -9.34 -26.44 6.77
CA HIS A 182 -9.13 -27.55 5.82
C HIS A 182 -7.72 -28.15 5.88
N ASN A 183 -6.88 -27.74 6.85
CA ASN A 183 -5.49 -28.20 7.01
C ASN A 183 -4.64 -28.07 5.72
N VAL A 184 -4.85 -26.97 4.98
CA VAL A 184 -4.15 -26.64 3.74
C VAL A 184 -3.27 -25.40 3.93
N SER A 185 -2.26 -25.23 3.08
CA SER A 185 -1.45 -24.01 3.11
C SER A 185 -2.23 -22.81 2.59
N ILE A 186 -1.92 -21.60 3.10
CA ILE A 186 -2.49 -20.34 2.57
C ILE A 186 -2.19 -20.20 1.08
N THR A 187 -1.03 -20.69 0.62
CA THR A 187 -0.66 -20.72 -0.80
C THR A 187 -1.63 -21.56 -1.63
N THR A 188 -2.17 -22.64 -1.06
CA THR A 188 -3.20 -23.46 -1.70
C THR A 188 -4.50 -22.67 -1.88
N VAL A 189 -4.92 -21.92 -0.86
CA VAL A 189 -6.10 -21.04 -0.92
C VAL A 189 -5.90 -19.93 -1.96
N ASN A 190 -4.72 -19.31 -1.99
CA ASN A 190 -4.39 -18.27 -2.97
C ASN A 190 -4.34 -18.82 -4.41
N LYS A 191 -3.80 -20.03 -4.59
CA LYS A 191 -3.83 -20.72 -5.88
C LYS A 191 -5.28 -20.94 -6.33
N LEU A 192 -6.13 -21.46 -5.44
CA LEU A 192 -7.55 -21.67 -5.73
C LEU A 192 -8.24 -20.36 -6.16
N LEU A 193 -8.02 -19.27 -5.43
CA LEU A 193 -8.53 -17.93 -5.78
C LEU A 193 -8.07 -17.45 -7.15
N SER A 194 -6.82 -17.74 -7.53
CA SER A 194 -6.27 -17.35 -8.83
C SER A 194 -6.69 -18.26 -9.99
N THR A 195 -6.98 -19.53 -9.73
CA THR A 195 -7.31 -20.52 -10.77
C THR A 195 -8.80 -20.61 -11.08
N GLU A 196 -9.66 -20.22 -10.13
CA GLU A 196 -11.12 -20.27 -10.29
C GLU A 196 -11.63 -18.95 -10.88
N ILE A 197 -12.27 -19.05 -12.05
CA ILE A 197 -12.79 -17.89 -12.79
C ILE A 197 -13.84 -17.17 -11.93
N GLY A 198 -13.65 -15.86 -11.72
CA GLY A 198 -14.57 -15.01 -10.98
C GLY A 198 -14.58 -15.20 -9.45
N LEU A 199 -13.87 -16.19 -8.90
CA LEU A 199 -13.85 -16.44 -7.46
C LEU A 199 -13.13 -15.33 -6.69
N SER A 200 -12.02 -14.82 -7.24
CA SER A 200 -11.29 -13.70 -6.65
C SER A 200 -12.19 -12.47 -6.51
N GLU A 201 -12.89 -12.08 -7.58
CA GLU A 201 -13.80 -10.92 -7.56
C GLU A 201 -14.95 -11.13 -6.56
N ALA A 202 -15.58 -12.31 -6.59
CA ALA A 202 -16.65 -12.64 -5.65
C ALA A 202 -16.18 -12.58 -4.18
N TRP A 203 -14.97 -13.05 -3.89
CA TRP A 203 -14.39 -12.97 -2.55
C TRP A 203 -14.13 -11.52 -2.13
N HIS A 204 -13.56 -10.68 -3.01
CA HIS A 204 -13.34 -9.25 -2.71
C HIS A 204 -14.66 -8.51 -2.46
N GLN A 205 -15.69 -8.76 -3.27
CA GLN A 205 -17.02 -8.18 -3.08
C GLN A 205 -17.65 -8.63 -1.76
N ALA A 206 -17.56 -9.92 -1.42
CA ALA A 206 -18.09 -10.45 -0.17
C ALA A 206 -17.36 -9.87 1.05
N GLN A 207 -16.02 -9.77 0.99
CA GLN A 207 -15.21 -9.11 2.02
C GLN A 207 -15.56 -7.63 2.17
N PHE A 208 -15.74 -6.92 1.06
CA PHE A 208 -16.15 -5.51 1.08
C PHE A 208 -17.51 -5.33 1.76
N ARG A 209 -18.51 -6.16 1.42
CA ARG A 209 -19.83 -6.15 2.06
C ARG A 209 -19.74 -6.44 3.56
N LYS A 210 -18.97 -7.47 3.96
CA LYS A 210 -18.77 -7.83 5.37
C LYS A 210 -18.10 -6.70 6.16
N ALA A 211 -17.10 -6.04 5.59
CA ALA A 211 -16.48 -4.85 6.18
C ALA A 211 -17.47 -3.69 6.29
N GLN A 212 -18.26 -3.45 5.23
CA GLN A 212 -19.31 -2.44 5.22
C GLN A 212 -20.32 -2.65 6.35
N ASP A 213 -20.84 -3.87 6.47
CA ASP A 213 -21.84 -4.21 7.49
C ASP A 213 -21.26 -4.12 8.90
N SER A 214 -20.02 -4.59 9.11
CA SER A 214 -19.35 -4.47 10.41
C SER A 214 -19.19 -3.02 10.85
N HIS A 215 -18.74 -2.14 9.95
CA HIS A 215 -18.61 -0.72 10.27
C HIS A 215 -19.96 -0.02 10.44
N ARG A 216 -20.99 -0.39 9.65
CA ARG A 216 -22.35 0.11 9.83
C ARG A 216 -22.90 -0.27 11.21
N GLN A 217 -22.71 -1.52 11.62
CA GLN A 217 -23.13 -2.02 12.93
C GLN A 217 -22.40 -1.32 14.07
N ALA A 218 -21.08 -1.13 13.97
CA ALA A 218 -20.30 -0.40 14.97
C ALA A 218 -20.80 1.05 15.12
N TRP A 219 -21.03 1.74 14.00
CA TRP A 219 -21.57 3.09 14.00
C TRP A 219 -22.97 3.17 14.62
N GLN A 220 -23.88 2.28 14.23
CA GLN A 220 -25.23 2.21 14.78
C GLN A 220 -25.27 1.84 16.27
N ALA A 221 -24.36 0.98 16.73
CA ALA A 221 -24.24 0.63 18.15
C ALA A 221 -23.89 1.86 18.98
N VAL A 222 -22.96 2.70 18.51
CA VAL A 222 -22.57 3.93 19.21
C VAL A 222 -23.73 4.93 19.25
N ILE A 223 -24.47 5.08 18.15
CA ILE A 223 -25.65 5.94 18.07
C ILE A 223 -26.74 5.48 19.04
N THR A 224 -27.06 4.18 19.03
CA THR A 224 -28.10 3.59 19.88
C THR A 224 -27.79 3.75 21.35
N ASN A 225 -26.52 3.58 21.73
CA ASN A 225 -26.06 3.74 23.10
C ASN A 225 -25.96 5.21 23.55
N ASN A 226 -25.97 6.17 22.62
CA ASN A 226 -25.75 7.59 22.91
C ASN A 226 -26.71 8.51 22.10
N PRO A 227 -28.03 8.41 22.30
CA PRO A 227 -29.04 9.10 21.46
C PRO A 227 -28.97 10.65 21.54
N ASN A 228 -28.42 11.18 22.64
CA ASN A 228 -28.31 12.63 22.88
C ASN A 228 -27.02 13.25 22.35
N LEU A 229 -26.13 12.46 21.74
CA LEU A 229 -24.87 12.96 21.19
C LEU A 229 -25.03 13.39 19.74
N GLY A 230 -24.47 14.55 19.41
CA GLY A 230 -24.35 14.99 18.03
C GLY A 230 -23.23 14.26 17.28
N VAL A 231 -23.28 14.31 15.95
CA VAL A 231 -22.34 13.65 15.01
C VAL A 231 -20.87 13.85 15.39
N LYS A 232 -20.49 15.05 15.85
CA LYS A 232 -19.10 15.35 16.26
C LYS A 232 -18.63 14.49 17.43
N ALA A 233 -19.50 14.23 18.42
CA ALA A 233 -19.17 13.42 19.58
C ALA A 233 -19.16 11.92 19.23
N VAL A 234 -20.13 11.46 18.43
CA VAL A 234 -20.16 10.07 17.93
C VAL A 234 -18.91 9.73 17.12
N ARG A 235 -18.44 10.66 16.28
CA ARG A 235 -17.18 10.52 15.53
C ARG A 235 -15.96 10.33 16.43
N VAL A 236 -15.94 10.96 17.61
CA VAL A 236 -14.83 10.82 18.57
C VAL A 236 -14.87 9.45 19.25
N LEU A 237 -16.07 8.93 19.51
CA LEU A 237 -16.26 7.62 20.14
C LEU A 237 -15.87 6.47 19.21
N GLU A 238 -16.23 6.55 17.91
CA GLU A 238 -15.93 5.50 16.95
C GLU A 238 -15.27 6.06 15.66
N PRO A 239 -13.99 6.46 15.75
CA PRO A 239 -13.29 7.08 14.62
C PRO A 239 -13.01 6.09 13.49
N ALA A 240 -12.79 4.82 13.80
CA ALA A 240 -12.47 3.80 12.80
C ALA A 240 -13.65 3.54 11.87
N ALA A 241 -14.86 3.30 12.43
CA ALA A 241 -16.06 3.13 11.61
C ALA A 241 -16.38 4.38 10.80
N PHE A 242 -16.28 5.58 11.39
CA PHE A 242 -16.52 6.83 10.67
C PHE A 242 -15.58 6.99 9.47
N MET A 243 -14.28 6.81 9.67
CA MET A 243 -13.29 6.98 8.60
C MET A 243 -13.46 5.96 7.48
N TRP A 244 -13.80 4.72 7.81
CA TRP A 244 -14.05 3.69 6.80
C TRP A 244 -15.32 4.00 6.00
N LEU A 245 -16.43 4.31 6.67
CA LEU A 245 -17.71 4.62 6.04
C LEU A 245 -17.65 5.91 5.22
N TYR A 246 -16.92 6.91 5.68
CA TYR A 246 -16.72 8.15 4.94
C TYR A 246 -16.07 7.92 3.57
N ARG A 247 -15.11 6.97 3.49
CA ARG A 247 -14.39 6.65 2.25
C ARG A 247 -15.17 5.75 1.29
N HIS A 248 -15.95 4.81 1.83
CA HIS A 248 -16.54 3.72 1.04
C HIS A 248 -18.07 3.74 0.98
N ASN A 249 -18.73 4.51 1.84
CA ASN A 249 -20.18 4.51 2.01
C ASN A 249 -20.72 5.84 2.55
N HIS A 250 -20.36 6.93 1.86
CA HIS A 250 -20.62 8.29 2.31
C HIS A 250 -22.12 8.63 2.38
N GLU A 251 -22.90 8.18 1.40
CA GLU A 251 -24.35 8.43 1.32
C GLU A 251 -25.06 7.88 2.56
N TRP A 252 -24.85 6.60 2.86
CA TRP A 252 -25.40 5.94 4.04
C TRP A 252 -24.97 6.65 5.34
N LEU A 253 -23.69 7.04 5.45
CA LEU A 253 -23.20 7.73 6.64
C LEU A 253 -23.89 9.08 6.83
N THR A 254 -24.13 9.80 5.73
CA THR A 254 -24.78 11.12 5.75
C THR A 254 -26.24 11.00 6.20
N GLU A 255 -26.96 10.02 5.65
CA GLU A 255 -28.36 9.73 6.02
C GLU A 255 -28.50 9.33 7.49
N GLU A 256 -27.65 8.41 7.97
CA GLU A 256 -27.67 7.99 9.39
C GLU A 256 -27.26 9.14 10.32
N SER A 257 -26.26 9.93 9.94
CA SER A 257 -25.83 11.09 10.73
C SER A 257 -26.88 12.20 10.77
N ALA A 258 -27.74 12.30 9.76
CA ALA A 258 -28.83 13.27 9.74
C ALA A 258 -29.93 12.95 10.76
N LYS A 259 -30.05 11.68 11.19
CA LYS A 259 -30.99 11.23 12.23
C LYS A 259 -30.54 11.63 13.64
N LEU A 260 -29.27 11.97 13.83
CA LEU A 260 -28.72 12.37 15.12
C LEU A 260 -29.21 13.77 15.52
N SER A 261 -29.37 13.96 16.82
CA SER A 261 -29.72 15.25 17.39
C SER A 261 -28.66 16.31 17.02
N LYS A 262 -29.11 17.44 16.44
CA LYS A 262 -28.21 18.57 16.19
C LYS A 262 -27.86 19.16 17.55
N ALA A 263 -26.57 19.16 17.89
CA ALA A 263 -26.11 19.86 19.08
C ALA A 263 -26.64 21.32 19.03
N PRO A 264 -27.23 21.83 20.11
CA PRO A 264 -27.69 23.21 20.13
C PRO A 264 -26.52 24.13 19.76
N ARG A 265 -26.76 25.04 18.80
CA ARG A 265 -25.77 26.06 18.45
C ARG A 265 -25.47 26.83 19.73
N GLN A 266 -24.26 26.67 20.27
CA GLN A 266 -23.82 27.50 21.37
C GLN A 266 -23.82 28.94 20.85
N ASN A 267 -24.71 29.75 21.41
CA ASN A 267 -24.76 31.17 21.13
C ASN A 267 -23.45 31.78 21.66
N HIS A 268 -22.54 32.17 20.78
CA HIS A 268 -21.33 32.93 21.12
C HIS A 268 -21.64 34.34 21.68
N SER A 269 -22.91 34.63 21.97
CA SER A 269 -23.39 35.87 22.58
C SER A 269 -23.13 35.94 24.09
N ASN A 270 -22.55 34.92 24.72
CA ASN A 270 -22.16 34.98 26.14
C ASN A 270 -20.87 35.80 26.36
N VAL A 271 -20.74 36.94 25.67
CA VAL A 271 -19.72 37.94 25.96
C VAL A 271 -20.36 38.93 26.90
N ASP A 272 -20.00 38.87 28.18
CA ASP A 272 -20.37 39.86 29.18
C ASP A 272 -19.70 41.20 28.82
N TRP A 273 -20.48 42.09 28.21
CA TRP A 273 -20.00 43.38 27.76
C TRP A 273 -19.81 44.35 28.93
N ASP A 274 -20.58 44.20 30.01
CA ASP A 274 -20.55 45.10 31.16
C ASP A 274 -19.26 44.90 31.97
N ALA A 275 -18.94 43.64 32.30
CA ALA A 275 -17.68 43.32 32.98
C ALA A 275 -16.46 43.72 32.14
N ARG A 276 -16.57 43.60 30.81
CA ARG A 276 -15.50 43.97 29.88
C ARG A 276 -15.33 45.48 29.76
N ASP A 277 -16.42 46.24 29.82
CA ASP A 277 -16.40 47.70 29.83
C ASP A 277 -15.81 48.26 31.12
N GLU A 278 -16.20 47.71 32.26
CA GLU A 278 -15.66 48.10 33.57
C GLU A 278 -14.14 47.88 33.65
N ALA A 279 -13.68 46.68 33.26
CA ALA A 279 -12.26 46.35 33.25
C ALA A 279 -11.44 47.27 32.33
N LEU A 280 -11.96 47.59 31.13
CA LEU A 280 -11.28 48.47 30.19
C LEU A 280 -11.28 49.93 30.65
N ALA A 281 -12.40 50.41 31.20
CA ALA A 281 -12.48 51.74 31.78
C ALA A 281 -11.46 51.94 32.90
N GLN A 282 -11.28 50.93 33.75
CA GLN A 282 -10.29 50.95 34.82
C GLN A 282 -8.86 51.01 34.27
N GLN A 283 -8.52 50.17 33.30
CA GLN A 283 -7.21 50.19 32.65
C GLN A 283 -6.90 51.55 32.00
N VAL A 284 -7.91 52.18 31.35
CA VAL A 284 -7.76 53.51 30.76
C VAL A 284 -7.48 54.57 31.83
N LYS A 285 -8.20 54.55 32.96
CA LYS A 285 -7.98 55.48 34.07
C LYS A 285 -6.58 55.34 34.66
N GLU A 286 -6.15 54.11 34.94
CA GLU A 286 -4.81 53.84 35.48
C GLU A 286 -3.70 54.27 34.52
N THR A 287 -3.89 54.02 33.23
CA THR A 287 -2.93 54.44 32.19
C THR A 287 -2.87 55.95 32.08
N ALA A 288 -4.01 56.63 32.12
CA ALA A 288 -4.08 58.09 32.09
C ALA A 288 -3.40 58.72 33.32
N LEU A 289 -3.57 58.12 34.51
CA LEU A 289 -2.92 58.55 35.74
C LEU A 289 -1.39 58.43 35.63
N LYS A 290 -0.87 57.28 35.18
CA LYS A 290 0.57 57.08 34.97
C LYS A 290 1.17 58.07 33.98
N LEU A 291 0.47 58.32 32.86
CA LEU A 291 0.92 59.31 31.87
C LEU A 291 0.93 60.73 32.42
N PHE A 292 0.00 61.05 33.33
CA PHE A 292 -0.03 62.34 34.03
C PHE A 292 1.14 62.47 35.01
N GLU A 293 1.40 61.47 35.84
CA GLU A 293 2.51 61.45 36.80
C GLU A 293 3.87 61.59 36.10
N GLU A 294 4.06 60.90 34.98
CA GLU A 294 5.30 60.97 34.20
C GLU A 294 5.53 62.35 33.57
N ASN A 295 4.47 63.06 33.18
CA ASN A 295 4.58 64.36 32.50
C ASN A 295 3.39 65.32 32.82
N PRO A 296 3.34 65.93 34.03
CA PRO A 296 2.19 66.72 34.47
C PRO A 296 1.87 67.95 33.58
N ARG A 297 2.88 68.43 32.84
CA ARG A 297 2.77 69.61 31.97
C ARG A 297 2.30 69.30 30.54
N LYS A 298 2.22 68.02 30.12
CA LYS A 298 1.80 67.67 28.75
C LYS A 298 0.33 67.25 28.72
N LYS A 299 -0.36 67.57 27.62
CA LYS A 299 -1.73 67.11 27.38
C LYS A 299 -1.69 65.61 27.04
N ILE A 300 -2.53 64.82 27.69
CA ILE A 300 -2.71 63.41 27.32
C ILE A 300 -3.44 63.36 25.98
N LEU A 301 -2.81 62.73 25.00
CA LEU A 301 -3.40 62.49 23.68
C LEU A 301 -3.82 61.03 23.58
N LEU A 302 -4.87 60.79 22.79
CA LEU A 302 -5.49 59.48 22.67
C LEU A 302 -4.52 58.38 22.21
N TRP A 303 -3.57 58.73 21.33
CA TRP A 303 -2.53 57.82 20.89
C TRP A 303 -1.57 57.39 22.00
N MET A 304 -1.34 58.22 23.02
CA MET A 304 -0.48 57.89 24.17
C MET A 304 -1.09 56.76 25.01
N ILE A 305 -2.43 56.76 25.13
CA ILE A 305 -3.17 55.69 25.80
C ILE A 305 -3.09 54.40 24.97
N TYR A 306 -3.18 54.48 23.64
CA TYR A 306 -3.06 53.29 22.77
C TYR A 306 -1.71 52.59 22.82
N GLN A 307 -0.61 53.35 22.97
CA GLN A 307 0.71 52.76 23.08
C GLN A 307 0.86 51.91 24.34
N ARG A 308 0.14 52.28 25.41
CA ARG A 308 0.16 51.56 26.70
C ARG A 308 -0.93 50.50 26.79
N LEU A 309 -2.02 50.62 26.01
CA LEU A 309 -3.14 49.66 25.93
C LEU A 309 -3.46 49.28 24.47
N PRO A 310 -2.70 48.36 23.85
CA PRO A 310 -2.91 47.92 22.47
C PRO A 310 -4.32 47.34 22.23
N ASP A 311 -4.84 46.61 23.23
CA ASP A 311 -6.18 46.01 23.21
C ASP A 311 -7.32 47.02 23.07
N LEU A 312 -7.08 48.27 23.48
CA LEU A 312 -8.06 49.34 23.34
C LEU A 312 -8.26 49.71 21.87
N LYS A 313 -7.20 49.68 21.05
CA LYS A 313 -7.23 50.04 19.63
C LYS A 313 -8.18 49.15 18.83
N ALA A 314 -8.17 47.84 19.10
CA ALA A 314 -9.06 46.87 18.44
C ALA A 314 -10.55 47.05 18.84
N LYS A 315 -10.81 47.67 19.99
CA LYS A 315 -12.17 47.83 20.56
C LYS A 315 -12.81 49.19 20.25
N LEU A 316 -12.06 50.10 19.63
CA LEU A 316 -12.57 51.44 19.24
C LEU A 316 -13.79 51.38 18.34
N ALA A 317 -13.79 50.44 17.38
CA ALA A 317 -14.90 50.26 16.45
C ALA A 317 -16.21 49.82 17.13
N LYS A 318 -16.16 49.43 18.41
CA LYS A 318 -17.32 48.98 19.20
C LYS A 318 -17.50 49.80 20.48
N LEU A 319 -17.00 51.04 20.51
CA LEU A 319 -17.15 51.94 21.67
C LEU A 319 -18.61 52.22 22.05
N ASP A 320 -19.55 52.07 21.12
CA ASP A 320 -20.99 52.22 21.41
C ASP A 320 -21.50 51.14 22.38
N ARG A 321 -20.78 50.03 22.52
CA ARG A 321 -21.07 48.97 23.50
C ARG A 321 -20.24 49.08 24.78
N LEU A 322 -19.41 50.12 24.91
CA LEU A 322 -18.46 50.32 26.01
C LEU A 322 -18.58 51.75 26.58
N PRO A 323 -19.75 52.13 27.15
CA PRO A 323 -20.01 53.49 27.62
C PRO A 323 -19.04 53.98 28.71
N LEU A 324 -18.64 53.12 29.66
CA LEU A 324 -17.71 53.47 30.74
C LEU A 324 -16.30 53.72 30.20
N THR A 325 -15.84 52.89 29.27
CA THR A 325 -14.54 53.06 28.60
C THR A 325 -14.53 54.36 27.79
N LYS A 326 -15.61 54.64 27.05
CA LYS A 326 -15.77 55.90 26.30
C LYS A 326 -15.69 57.11 27.23
N SER A 327 -16.39 57.06 28.36
CA SER A 327 -16.34 58.10 29.41
C SER A 327 -14.92 58.28 29.94
N ALA A 328 -14.24 57.20 30.34
CA ALA A 328 -12.88 57.24 30.87
C ALA A 328 -11.88 57.88 29.89
N ILE A 329 -11.97 57.56 28.60
CA ILE A 329 -11.15 58.18 27.55
C ILE A 329 -11.43 59.68 27.48
N THR A 330 -12.70 60.08 27.43
CA THR A 330 -13.03 61.52 27.33
C THR A 330 -12.57 62.31 28.55
N VAL A 331 -12.66 61.76 29.76
CA VAL A 331 -12.15 62.38 30.98
C VAL A 331 -10.62 62.52 30.91
N ALA A 332 -9.91 61.45 30.54
CA ALA A 332 -8.45 61.47 30.40
C ALA A 332 -7.95 62.54 29.41
N LEU A 333 -8.68 62.76 28.31
CA LEU A 333 -8.34 63.76 27.30
C LEU A 333 -8.69 65.21 27.71
N LYS A 334 -9.69 65.39 28.58
CA LYS A 334 -10.20 66.70 29.04
C LYS A 334 -9.50 67.26 30.28
N TYR A 335 -8.74 66.45 31.02
CA TYR A 335 -8.19 66.81 32.35
C TYR A 335 -7.30 68.07 32.38
N LYS A 336 -6.91 68.64 31.23
CA LYS A 336 -6.17 69.91 31.15
C LYS A 336 -6.97 71.13 30.65
N GLN A 337 -8.27 70.99 30.38
CA GLN A 337 -9.14 72.12 29.98
C GLN A 337 -9.75 72.86 31.18
N SER A 338 -9.75 72.29 32.38
CA SER A 338 -10.48 72.83 33.55
C SER A 338 -9.60 73.49 34.63
N GLN A 339 -8.33 73.76 34.35
CA GLN A 339 -7.47 74.58 35.23
C GLN A 339 -6.55 75.49 34.42
N PHE A 340 -7.14 76.51 33.80
CA PHE A 340 -6.46 77.76 33.46
C PHE A 340 -7.50 78.88 33.63
N PRO A 341 -7.31 79.84 34.57
CA PRO A 341 -8.08 81.08 34.57
C PRO A 341 -7.80 81.92 33.32
#